data_AF-A0AAD4F9F1-F1
#
_entry.id   AF-A0AAD4F9F1-F1
#
_cell.length_a   1.000
_cell.length_b   1.000
_cell.length_c   1.000
_cell.angle_alpha   90.00
_cell.angle_beta   90.00
_cell.angle_gamma   90.00
#
_symmetry.space_group_name_H-M   'P 1'
#
loop_
_entity.id
_entity.type
_entity.pdbx_description
1 polymer ?
#
loop_
_entity_poly.entity_id
_entity_poly.type
_entity_poly.pdbx_seq_one_letter_code
_entity_poly.pdbx_strand_id
1 'polypeptide(L)'
;MKRKGVNVLTEAGKRQRTAVKEMREADCVYDRAAPYLLVTVRFPIDSLTSEWSIGVNRPIDQAHKRRLRQVFDEAGVLRRDASHRLQVACSKAQVQQMLDHLKEEGLAQTTATAAESAEGDSKWPSFEGWGSVIREKAELIAGHHRVEAFKEYLRLRELPEDERWWVCSIYNKG
;
A
#
# COMPACT_ATOMS: atom_id res chain seq x y z
N MET A 1 14.63 -11.76 -85.66
CA MET A 1 15.22 -13.11 -85.81
C MET A 1 15.87 -13.53 -84.48
N LYS A 2 15.77 -14.83 -84.16
CA LYS A 2 15.90 -15.49 -82.84
C LYS A 2 17.26 -15.36 -82.13
N ARG A 3 17.23 -15.44 -80.78
CA ARG A 3 18.13 -16.18 -79.84
C ARG A 3 17.44 -16.19 -78.45
N LYS A 4 16.92 -17.31 -77.94
CA LYS A 4 17.53 -18.27 -76.96
C LYS A 4 18.30 -17.51 -75.86
N GLY A 5 18.03 -17.56 -74.56
CA GLY A 5 17.31 -18.48 -73.67
C GLY A 5 18.25 -18.78 -72.49
N VAL A 6 17.86 -18.50 -71.24
CA VAL A 6 18.47 -19.05 -70.01
C VAL A 6 17.40 -19.18 -68.93
N ASN A 7 17.40 -20.32 -68.28
CA ASN A 7 16.48 -20.80 -67.26
C ASN A 7 17.26 -20.85 -65.93
N VAL A 8 16.88 -20.11 -64.88
CA VAL A 8 17.44 -20.31 -63.52
C VAL A 8 16.40 -19.91 -62.45
N LEU A 9 15.87 -20.95 -61.81
CA LEU A 9 15.64 -21.13 -60.36
C LEU A 9 14.96 -20.02 -59.53
N THR A 10 13.75 -20.38 -59.08
CA THR A 10 13.28 -20.36 -57.69
C THR A 10 13.92 -19.38 -56.71
N GLU A 11 13.13 -18.45 -56.18
CA GLU A 11 13.15 -18.15 -54.74
C GLU A 11 11.73 -17.88 -54.25
N ALA A 12 11.18 -18.86 -53.53
CA ALA A 12 10.04 -18.63 -52.66
C ALA A 12 10.51 -17.72 -51.52
N GLY A 13 10.24 -16.42 -51.67
CA GLY A 13 10.52 -15.43 -50.64
C GLY A 13 9.76 -15.79 -49.36
N LYS A 14 10.43 -16.47 -48.44
CA LYS A 14 9.99 -16.58 -47.04
C LYS A 14 10.01 -15.17 -46.46
N ARG A 15 8.87 -14.48 -46.53
CA ARG A 15 8.58 -13.35 -45.64
C ARG A 15 8.58 -13.92 -44.23
N GLN A 16 9.73 -13.79 -43.57
CA GLN A 16 9.88 -14.05 -42.15
C GLN A 16 8.97 -13.04 -41.45
N ARG A 17 7.73 -13.45 -41.12
CA ARG A 17 6.83 -12.66 -40.28
C ARG A 17 7.55 -12.52 -38.96
N THR A 18 8.14 -11.35 -38.72
CA THR A 18 8.63 -10.95 -37.41
C THR A 18 7.43 -11.09 -36.48
N ALA A 19 7.45 -12.10 -35.60
CA ALA A 19 6.42 -12.25 -34.59
C ALA A 19 6.46 -10.98 -33.76
N VAL A 20 5.42 -10.15 -33.89
CA VAL A 20 5.26 -8.97 -33.05
C VAL A 20 5.19 -9.51 -31.63
N LYS A 21 6.22 -9.25 -30.82
CA LYS A 21 6.17 -9.51 -29.38
C LYS A 21 5.10 -8.57 -28.85
N GLU A 22 3.90 -9.09 -28.67
CA GLU A 22 2.80 -8.34 -28.06
C GLU A 22 3.24 -7.91 -26.65
N MET A 23 3.11 -6.61 -26.40
CA MET A 23 3.32 -6.05 -25.07
C MET A 23 2.27 -6.65 -24.14
N ARG A 24 2.71 -7.34 -23.10
CA ARG A 24 1.81 -7.81 -22.05
C ARG A 24 1.69 -6.72 -21.00
N GLU A 25 0.47 -6.28 -20.76
CA GLU A 25 0.16 -5.45 -19.60
C GLU A 25 0.34 -6.30 -18.34
N ALA A 26 0.98 -5.72 -17.33
CA ALA A 26 1.14 -6.36 -16.04
C ALA A 26 0.08 -5.83 -15.08
N ASP A 27 -0.47 -6.71 -14.25
CA ASP A 27 -1.36 -6.32 -13.16
C ASP A 27 -0.69 -5.28 -12.25
N CYS A 28 -1.49 -4.36 -11.73
CA CYS A 28 -0.94 -3.35 -10.83
C CYS A 28 -0.44 -3.99 -9.53
N VAL A 29 0.46 -3.29 -8.83
CA VAL A 29 1.07 -3.81 -7.59
C VAL A 29 0.01 -4.16 -6.55
N TYR A 30 -1.11 -3.43 -6.51
CA TYR A 30 -2.21 -3.68 -5.57
C TYR A 30 -2.95 -4.98 -5.89
N ASP A 31 -3.23 -5.27 -7.16
CA ASP A 31 -3.90 -6.51 -7.58
C ASP A 31 -3.03 -7.72 -7.26
N ARG A 32 -1.72 -7.61 -7.50
CA ARG A 32 -0.75 -8.64 -7.16
C ARG A 32 -0.60 -8.85 -5.65
N ALA A 33 -0.81 -7.80 -4.85
CA ALA A 33 -0.71 -7.85 -3.39
C ALA A 33 -2.04 -8.25 -2.72
N ALA A 34 -3.17 -8.18 -3.42
CA ALA A 34 -4.50 -8.45 -2.88
C ALA A 34 -4.62 -9.82 -2.16
N PRO A 35 -4.02 -10.93 -2.64
CA PRO A 35 -4.06 -12.21 -1.93
C PRO A 35 -3.38 -12.21 -0.56
N TYR A 36 -2.51 -11.24 -0.31
CA TYR A 36 -1.77 -11.09 0.95
C TYR A 36 -2.40 -10.06 1.90
N LEU A 37 -3.42 -9.33 1.45
CA LEU A 37 -4.13 -8.36 2.28
C LEU A 37 -4.87 -9.10 3.41
N LEU A 38 -4.50 -8.79 4.65
CA LEU A 38 -5.12 -9.35 5.85
C LEU A 38 -6.33 -8.53 6.28
N VAL A 39 -6.17 -7.20 6.37
CA VAL A 39 -7.22 -6.31 6.88
C VAL A 39 -6.93 -4.84 6.52
N THR A 40 -7.95 -3.99 6.50
CA THR A 40 -7.81 -2.52 6.49
C THR A 40 -8.28 -1.95 7.83
N VAL A 41 -7.45 -1.14 8.49
CA VAL A 41 -7.68 -0.68 9.88
C VAL A 41 -7.28 0.78 10.08
N ARG A 42 -7.75 1.41 11.16
CA ARG A 42 -7.10 2.62 11.72
C ARG A 42 -5.90 2.16 12.54
N PHE A 43 -4.71 2.60 12.19
CA PHE A 43 -3.47 2.15 12.82
C PHE A 43 -2.72 3.32 13.47
N PRO A 44 -2.20 3.17 14.70
CA PRO A 44 -1.40 4.20 15.36
C PRO A 44 -0.05 4.37 14.65
N ILE A 45 0.24 5.58 14.18
CA ILE A 45 1.45 5.84 13.36
C ILE A 45 2.75 5.66 14.14
N ASP A 46 2.70 5.77 15.47
CA ASP A 46 3.85 5.60 16.36
C ASP A 46 4.22 4.11 16.56
N SER A 47 3.28 3.20 16.28
CA SER A 47 3.53 1.75 16.23
C SER A 47 4.03 1.25 14.86
N LEU A 48 4.35 2.15 13.94
CA LEU A 48 4.96 1.82 12.66
C LEU A 48 6.49 2.00 12.70
N THR A 49 7.20 1.16 11.96
CA THR A 49 8.65 1.29 11.74
C THR A 49 8.97 1.35 10.25
N SER A 50 9.94 2.18 9.88
CA SER A 50 10.50 2.22 8.53
C SER A 50 11.61 1.18 8.30
N GLU A 51 12.05 0.52 9.36
CA GLU A 51 13.02 -0.56 9.30
C GLU A 51 12.33 -1.83 8.85
N TRP A 52 12.84 -2.45 7.78
CA TRP A 52 12.26 -3.64 7.19
C TRP A 52 13.08 -4.85 7.57
N SER A 53 12.39 -5.96 7.83
CA SER A 53 13.05 -7.25 8.03
C SER A 53 13.73 -7.74 6.74
N ILE A 54 13.21 -7.33 5.57
CA ILE A 54 13.74 -7.66 4.26
C ILE A 54 13.93 -6.39 3.44
N GLY A 55 15.19 -6.12 3.06
CA GLY A 55 15.55 -4.99 2.22
C GLY A 55 15.76 -3.69 2.99
N VAL A 56 15.70 -2.57 2.27
CA VAL A 56 15.93 -1.23 2.83
C VAL A 56 14.87 -0.29 2.29
N ASN A 57 14.25 0.47 3.19
CA ASN A 57 13.28 1.49 2.81
C ASN A 57 13.99 2.69 2.17
N ARG A 58 13.26 3.46 1.34
CA ARG A 58 13.80 4.67 0.74
C ARG A 58 14.12 5.69 1.83
N PRO A 59 15.25 6.41 1.73
CA PRO A 59 15.54 7.51 2.65
C PRO A 59 14.47 8.60 2.53
N ILE A 60 14.27 9.34 3.61
CA ILE A 60 13.37 10.49 3.59
C ILE A 60 13.91 11.58 2.69
N ASP A 61 13.09 11.97 1.72
CA ASP A 61 13.29 13.14 0.89
C ASP A 61 12.62 14.33 1.60
N GLN A 62 13.44 15.28 2.05
CA GLN A 62 12.97 16.44 2.78
C GLN A 62 12.13 17.39 1.93
N ALA A 63 12.40 17.49 0.62
CA ALA A 63 11.58 18.32 -0.27
C ALA A 63 10.20 17.71 -0.46
N HIS A 64 10.14 16.39 -0.66
CA HIS A 64 8.87 15.68 -0.77
C HIS A 64 8.06 15.76 0.53
N LYS A 65 8.72 15.56 1.68
CA LYS A 65 8.09 15.70 3.01
C LYS A 65 7.49 17.10 3.23
N ARG A 66 8.24 18.16 2.90
CA ARG A 66 7.74 19.55 2.99
C ARG A 66 6.53 19.79 2.10
N ARG A 67 6.55 19.27 0.87
CA ARG A 67 5.40 19.36 -0.04
C ARG A 67 4.17 18.65 0.51
N LEU A 68 4.33 17.45 1.08
CA LEU A 68 3.22 16.73 1.72
C LEU A 68 2.63 17.51 2.89
N ARG A 69 3.47 18.13 3.74
CA ARG A 69 3.01 18.98 4.83
C ARG A 69 2.18 20.17 4.31
N GLN A 70 2.66 20.84 3.27
CA GLN A 70 1.93 21.93 2.63
C GLN A 70 0.56 21.48 2.12
N VAL A 71 0.48 20.30 1.50
CA VAL A 71 -0.81 19.71 1.08
C VAL A 71 -1.74 19.51 2.28
N PHE A 72 -1.23 19.07 3.44
CA PHE A 72 -2.06 18.95 4.65
C PHE A 72 -2.58 20.30 5.15
N ASP A 73 -1.77 21.36 5.03
CA ASP A 73 -2.17 22.72 5.40
C ASP A 73 -3.24 23.30 4.47
N GLU A 74 -3.15 23.02 3.16
CA GLU A 74 -4.01 23.61 2.13
C GLU A 74 -5.30 22.82 1.88
N ALA A 75 -5.19 21.48 1.79
CA ALA A 75 -6.28 20.59 1.39
C ALA A 75 -6.78 19.68 2.53
N GLY A 76 -6.12 19.73 3.69
CA GLY A 76 -6.41 18.85 4.82
C GLY A 76 -5.73 17.48 4.74
N VAL A 77 -5.87 16.72 5.83
CA VAL A 77 -5.24 15.41 5.97
C VAL A 77 -6.13 14.30 5.39
N LEU A 78 -5.70 13.73 4.26
CA LEU A 78 -6.43 12.71 3.51
C LEU A 78 -6.23 11.29 4.05
N ARG A 79 -6.25 11.11 5.38
CA ARG A 79 -5.93 9.83 6.05
C ARG A 79 -6.96 8.71 5.88
N ARG A 80 -8.14 9.01 5.36
CA ARG A 80 -9.23 8.05 5.06
C ARG A 80 -9.34 7.70 3.59
N ASP A 81 -8.68 8.48 2.73
CA ASP A 81 -8.75 8.29 1.29
C ASP A 81 -8.09 6.97 0.90
N ALA A 82 -8.76 6.18 0.05
CA ALA A 82 -8.28 4.86 -0.36
C ALA A 82 -6.93 4.93 -1.09
N SER A 83 -6.71 5.97 -1.90
CA SER A 83 -5.46 6.21 -2.64
C SER A 83 -4.31 6.63 -1.72
N HIS A 84 -4.62 7.08 -0.50
CA HIS A 84 -3.64 7.54 0.49
C HIS A 84 -3.51 6.60 1.70
N ARG A 85 -4.01 5.37 1.63
CA ARG A 85 -3.74 4.38 2.67
C ARG A 85 -2.25 4.07 2.77
N LEU A 86 -1.77 3.83 3.98
CA LEU A 86 -0.43 3.30 4.19
C LEU A 86 -0.43 1.80 3.91
N GLN A 87 0.70 1.29 3.43
CA GLN A 87 0.88 -0.14 3.20
C GLN A 87 1.78 -0.66 4.32
N VAL A 88 1.28 -1.61 5.10
CA VAL A 88 1.92 -2.09 6.33
C VAL A 88 2.08 -3.61 6.25
N ALA A 89 3.22 -4.13 6.69
CA ALA A 89 3.52 -5.55 6.78
C ALA A 89 3.63 -6.00 8.24
N CYS A 90 2.96 -7.09 8.58
CA CYS A 90 3.13 -7.81 9.84
C CYS A 90 2.75 -9.29 9.66
N SER A 91 2.83 -10.11 10.71
CA SER A 91 2.43 -11.51 10.61
C SER A 91 0.92 -11.68 10.75
N LYS A 92 0.37 -12.69 10.10
CA LYS A 92 -1.04 -13.09 10.28
C LYS A 92 -1.39 -13.35 11.75
N ALA A 93 -0.46 -13.91 12.53
CA ALA A 93 -0.67 -14.18 13.96
C ALA A 93 -0.86 -12.89 14.76
N GLN A 94 -0.08 -11.84 14.48
CA GLN A 94 -0.21 -10.54 15.14
C GLN A 94 -1.56 -9.89 14.84
N VAL A 95 -2.00 -9.95 13.58
CA VAL A 95 -3.33 -9.43 13.19
C VAL A 95 -4.43 -10.21 13.91
N GLN A 96 -4.34 -11.54 13.93
CA GLN A 96 -5.34 -12.38 14.58
C GLN A 96 -5.42 -12.09 16.09
N GLN A 97 -4.28 -11.98 16.77
CA GLN A 97 -4.20 -11.61 18.19
C GLN A 97 -4.87 -10.26 18.46
N MET A 98 -4.64 -9.25 17.62
CA MET A 98 -5.28 -7.95 17.78
C MET A 98 -6.80 -8.01 17.55
N LEU A 99 -7.24 -8.78 16.53
CA LEU A 99 -8.67 -8.96 16.27
C LEU A 99 -9.37 -9.70 17.41
N ASP A 100 -8.73 -10.69 18.02
CA ASP A 100 -9.30 -11.42 19.14
C ASP A 100 -9.37 -10.56 20.41
N HIS A 101 -8.33 -9.76 20.68
CA HIS A 101 -8.38 -8.74 21.74
C HIS A 101 -9.53 -7.75 21.56
N LEU A 102 -9.77 -7.26 20.34
CA LEU A 102 -10.91 -6.37 20.06
C LEU A 102 -12.26 -7.05 20.31
N LYS A 103 -12.39 -8.36 20.05
CA LYS A 103 -13.62 -9.12 20.35
C LYS A 103 -13.83 -9.24 21.85
N GLU A 104 -12.78 -9.54 22.61
CA GLU A 104 -12.83 -9.69 24.07
C GLU A 104 -13.23 -8.37 24.75
N GLU A 105 -12.73 -7.23 24.26
CA GLU A 105 -13.08 -5.89 24.76
C GLU A 105 -14.47 -5.40 24.28
N GLY A 106 -15.18 -6.19 23.46
CA GLY A 106 -16.45 -5.76 22.85
C GLY A 106 -16.31 -4.62 21.84
N LEU A 107 -15.09 -4.36 21.36
CA LEU A 107 -14.74 -3.32 20.39
C LEU A 107 -14.68 -3.84 18.95
N ALA A 108 -14.93 -5.12 18.74
CA ALA A 108 -14.96 -5.74 17.42
C ALA A 108 -16.09 -5.16 16.57
N GLN A 109 -15.72 -4.22 15.71
CA GLN A 109 -16.55 -3.80 14.60
C GLN A 109 -16.58 -4.93 13.58
N THR A 110 -17.75 -5.20 12.99
CA THR A 110 -17.93 -6.22 11.97
C THR A 110 -16.86 -6.08 10.89
N THR A 111 -16.01 -7.09 10.75
CA THR A 111 -15.00 -7.17 9.69
C THR A 111 -15.72 -7.19 8.36
N ALA A 112 -15.78 -6.02 7.73
CA ALA A 112 -16.59 -5.81 6.56
C ALA A 112 -15.83 -6.20 5.29
N THR A 113 -16.11 -7.40 4.81
CA THR A 113 -16.55 -7.61 3.42
C THR A 113 -17.94 -7.01 3.14
N ALA A 114 -18.49 -6.18 4.04
CA ALA A 114 -19.83 -5.65 3.99
C ALA A 114 -19.85 -4.10 4.03
N ALA A 115 -20.32 -3.55 2.93
CA ALA A 115 -20.86 -2.21 2.75
C ALA A 115 -19.86 -1.03 2.68
N GLU A 116 -19.77 -0.49 1.47
CA GLU A 116 -19.31 0.86 1.13
C GLU A 116 -20.17 1.97 1.78
N SER A 117 -21.15 1.61 2.62
CA SER A 117 -22.22 2.46 3.15
C SER A 117 -22.03 2.86 4.62
N ALA A 118 -20.96 2.43 5.30
CA ALA A 118 -20.64 2.91 6.64
C ALA A 118 -19.99 4.31 6.57
N GLU A 119 -20.82 5.35 6.66
CA GLU A 119 -20.38 6.74 6.79
C GLU A 119 -19.94 7.02 8.23
N GLY A 120 -18.68 7.42 8.42
CA GLY A 120 -18.14 7.86 9.72
C GLY A 120 -16.94 7.06 10.25
N ASP A 121 -16.62 7.28 11.52
CA ASP A 121 -15.45 6.74 12.23
C ASP A 121 -15.46 5.23 12.45
N SER A 122 -16.62 4.60 12.24
CA SER A 122 -16.87 3.19 12.54
C SER A 122 -16.63 2.24 11.37
N LYS A 123 -16.07 2.71 10.24
CA LYS A 123 -15.84 1.88 9.06
C LYS A 123 -14.68 0.89 9.22
N TRP A 124 -13.69 1.23 10.05
CA TRP A 124 -12.47 0.43 10.20
C TRP A 124 -12.19 0.16 11.67
N PRO A 125 -11.89 -1.09 12.06
CA PRO A 125 -11.49 -1.38 13.42
C PRO A 125 -10.24 -0.57 13.80
N SER A 126 -10.17 -0.15 15.06
CA SER A 126 -9.05 0.61 15.60
C SER A 126 -8.00 -0.34 16.17
N PHE A 127 -6.76 -0.20 15.71
CA PHE A 127 -5.60 -0.93 16.22
C PHE A 127 -4.77 -0.07 17.19
N GLU A 128 -5.36 0.93 17.84
CA GLU A 128 -4.68 1.84 18.77
C GLU A 128 -3.94 1.11 19.91
N GLY A 129 -4.48 -0.02 20.38
CA GLY A 129 -3.85 -0.89 21.39
C GLY A 129 -2.65 -1.71 20.90
N TRP A 130 -2.22 -1.58 19.64
CA TRP A 130 -1.17 -2.41 19.03
C TRP A 130 0.11 -2.48 19.85
N GLY A 131 0.62 -1.34 20.33
CA GLY A 131 1.85 -1.28 21.13
C GLY A 131 1.77 -2.09 22.44
N SER A 132 0.59 -2.16 23.05
CA SER A 132 0.37 -2.89 24.31
C SER A 132 0.16 -4.39 24.08
N VAL A 133 -0.59 -4.76 23.04
CA VAL A 133 -0.98 -6.14 22.74
C VAL A 133 0.14 -6.90 22.02
N ILE A 134 0.73 -6.30 20.99
CA ILE A 134 1.70 -6.95 20.11
C ILE A 134 3.14 -6.69 20.55
N ARG A 135 3.41 -5.53 21.19
CA ARG A 135 4.74 -5.12 21.70
C ARG A 135 5.85 -4.99 20.65
N GLU A 136 5.53 -5.18 19.38
CA GLU A 136 6.41 -4.97 18.23
C GLU A 136 5.84 -3.89 17.32
N LYS A 137 6.69 -3.23 16.54
CA LYS A 137 6.23 -2.28 15.51
C LYS A 137 5.92 -3.02 14.20
N ALA A 138 4.88 -2.58 13.50
CA ALA A 138 4.58 -3.10 12.16
C ALA A 138 5.41 -2.37 11.09
N GLU A 139 5.81 -3.09 10.05
CA GLU A 139 6.74 -2.59 9.02
C GLU A 139 5.99 -1.72 8.01
N LEU A 140 6.39 -0.46 7.85
CA LEU A 140 5.79 0.48 6.90
C LEU A 140 6.39 0.31 5.51
N ILE A 141 5.71 -0.44 4.64
CA ILE A 141 6.12 -0.74 3.27
C ILE A 141 6.00 0.50 2.37
N ALA A 142 4.93 1.28 2.53
CA ALA A 142 4.74 2.49 1.73
C ALA A 142 4.00 3.59 2.51
N GLY A 143 4.43 4.83 2.25
CA GLY A 143 3.91 6.03 2.90
C GLY A 143 4.79 6.59 4.02
N HIS A 144 6.08 6.21 4.06
CA HIS A 144 7.03 6.73 5.05
C HIS A 144 7.11 8.27 5.05
N HIS A 145 7.28 8.93 3.89
CA HIS A 145 7.28 10.40 3.83
C HIS A 145 5.96 11.01 4.33
N ARG A 146 4.85 10.31 4.15
CA ARG A 146 3.52 10.75 4.61
C ARG A 146 3.42 10.70 6.12
N VAL A 147 3.87 9.62 6.74
CA VAL A 147 3.94 9.48 8.20
C VAL A 147 4.84 10.56 8.80
N GLU A 148 6.03 10.78 8.25
CA GLU A 148 6.95 11.78 8.79
C GLU A 148 6.46 13.21 8.59
N ALA A 149 5.84 13.51 7.44
CA ALA A 149 5.17 14.80 7.24
C ALA A 149 4.00 15.00 8.22
N PHE A 150 3.25 13.94 8.49
CA PHE A 150 2.09 13.99 9.38
C PHE A 150 2.51 14.16 10.84
N LYS A 151 3.54 13.44 11.32
CA LYS A 151 4.12 13.66 12.65
C LYS A 151 4.58 15.10 12.84
N GLU A 152 5.26 15.68 11.84
CA GLU A 152 5.66 17.09 11.90
C GLU A 152 4.46 18.02 11.93
N TYR A 153 3.44 17.76 11.10
CA TYR A 153 2.19 18.52 11.06
C TYR A 153 1.47 18.52 12.41
N LEU A 154 1.31 17.35 13.04
CA LEU A 154 0.68 17.22 14.36
C LEU A 154 1.47 17.98 15.43
N ARG A 155 2.80 17.84 15.44
CA ARG A 155 3.68 18.51 16.40
C ARG A 155 3.59 20.03 16.28
N LEU A 156 3.59 20.57 15.06
CA LEU A 156 3.56 22.02 14.83
C LEU A 156 2.22 22.67 15.22
N ARG A 157 1.14 21.89 15.20
CA ARG A 157 -0.21 22.35 15.55
C ARG A 157 -0.64 21.94 16.96
N GLU A 158 0.26 21.33 17.72
CA GLU A 158 0.01 20.86 19.09
C GLU A 158 -1.25 19.98 19.19
N LEU A 159 -1.47 19.16 18.16
CA LEU A 159 -2.63 18.30 18.09
C LEU A 159 -2.50 17.10 19.05
N PRO A 160 -3.63 16.65 19.64
CA PRO A 160 -3.63 15.62 20.65
C PRO A 160 -3.22 14.24 20.10
N GLU A 161 -2.88 13.32 21.01
CA GLU A 161 -2.32 12.00 20.63
C GLU A 161 -3.34 11.08 19.96
N ASP A 162 -4.63 11.26 20.24
CA ASP A 162 -5.74 10.55 19.59
C ASP A 162 -5.86 10.88 18.09
N GLU A 163 -5.16 11.91 17.60
CA GLU A 163 -5.04 12.21 16.18
C GLU A 163 -3.95 11.41 15.45
N ARG A 164 -3.09 10.69 16.19
CA ARG A 164 -1.90 9.99 15.67
C ARG A 164 -2.20 8.64 15.03
N TRP A 165 -3.15 8.61 14.10
CA TRP A 165 -3.51 7.39 13.37
C TRP A 165 -3.67 7.65 11.87
N TRP A 166 -3.61 6.56 11.11
CA TRP A 166 -3.84 6.56 9.67
C TRP A 166 -4.55 5.28 9.22
N VAL A 167 -5.36 5.32 8.14
CA VAL A 167 -5.96 4.09 7.58
C VAL A 167 -4.91 3.28 6.81
N CYS A 168 -4.66 2.06 7.27
CA CYS A 168 -3.62 1.19 6.73
C CYS A 168 -4.22 -0.05 6.10
N SER A 169 -3.68 -0.45 4.95
CA SER A 169 -3.83 -1.79 4.39
C SER A 169 -2.71 -2.68 4.95
N ILE A 170 -3.07 -3.73 5.69
CA ILE A 170 -2.12 -4.63 6.33
C ILE A 170 -1.95 -5.89 5.48
N TYR A 171 -0.71 -6.22 5.15
CA TYR A 171 -0.33 -7.39 4.36
C TYR A 171 0.45 -8.39 5.21
N ASN A 172 0.27 -9.68 4.91
CA ASN A 172 1.08 -10.72 5.51
C ASN A 172 2.51 -10.67 4.99
N LYS A 173 3.50 -10.60 5.89
CA LYS A 173 4.93 -10.53 5.52
C LYS A 173 5.61 -11.89 5.30
N GLY A 174 4.92 -12.99 5.59
CA GLY A 174 5.43 -14.36 5.50
C GLY A 174 4.54 -15.29 6.29
#